data_AF-A0A1Q6XEJ3-F1
#
_entry.id   AF-A0A1Q6XEJ3-F1
#
_cell.length_a   1.000
_cell.length_b   1.000
_cell.length_c   1.000
_cell.angle_alpha   90.00
_cell.angle_beta   90.00
_cell.angle_gamma   90.00
#
_symmetry.space_group_name_H-M   'P 1'
#
loop_
_entity.id
_entity.type
_entity.pdbx_description
1 polymer ?
#
loop_
_entity_poly.entity_id
_entity_poly.type
_entity_poly.pdbx_seq_one_letter_code
_entity_poly.pdbx_strand_id
1 'polypeptide(L)'
;MKLTYLVRGLPGHPLHPPLTDATIGAYTAAAVLGFASIVGVAEKGAAHGWWLALVLGLIFTVPTALAGLADWLTISPGTPLKRTATSHLIAMVSATVFFLIAALTGHGGYTHGAVDAGPYALTLIGFAAMTVGGWLGGAIVFVNGMRVLSLVDEPAARAVSPLPTAEKEDAEA
;
A
#
# COMPACT_ATOMS: atom_id res chain seq x y z
N MET A 1 -15.61 2.75 22.75
CA MET A 1 -14.63 2.58 21.64
C MET A 1 -14.64 3.84 20.79
N LYS A 2 -13.46 4.35 20.40
CA LYS A 2 -13.35 5.54 19.52
C LYS A 2 -13.74 5.13 18.09
N LEU A 3 -14.57 5.93 17.42
CA LEU A 3 -15.03 5.65 16.04
C LEU A 3 -13.85 5.58 15.06
N THR A 4 -12.77 6.32 15.35
CA THR A 4 -11.53 6.34 14.58
C THR A 4 -10.86 4.97 14.44
N TYR A 5 -11.10 4.04 15.36
CA TYR A 5 -10.54 2.68 15.31
C TYR A 5 -11.04 1.88 14.09
N LEU A 6 -12.21 2.21 13.55
CA LEU A 6 -12.75 1.55 12.35
C LEU A 6 -11.96 1.87 11.07
N VAL A 7 -11.20 2.97 11.06
CA VAL A 7 -10.47 3.44 9.87
C VAL A 7 -8.96 3.39 10.07
N ARG A 8 -8.48 3.72 11.27
CA ARG A 8 -7.05 3.75 11.60
C ARG A 8 -6.54 2.43 12.18
N GLY A 9 -7.44 1.59 12.70
CA GLY A 9 -7.09 0.44 13.52
C GLY A 9 -6.90 0.79 14.98
N LEU A 10 -6.52 -0.21 15.76
CA LEU A 10 -6.32 -0.09 17.20
C LEU A 10 -4.88 0.34 17.51
N PRO A 11 -4.60 0.90 18.70
CA PRO A 11 -3.23 1.14 19.14
C PRO A 11 -2.35 -0.12 19.04
N GLY A 12 -1.21 0.01 18.36
CA GLY A 12 -0.30 -1.11 18.06
C GLY A 12 -0.77 -2.09 16.98
N HIS A 13 -1.99 -1.93 16.46
CA HIS A 13 -2.57 -2.73 15.36
C HIS A 13 -3.22 -1.82 14.31
N PRO A 14 -2.42 -0.98 13.61
CA PRO A 14 -2.93 -0.11 12.55
C PRO A 14 -3.51 -0.90 11.38
N LEU A 15 -4.56 -0.38 10.75
CA LEU A 15 -5.17 -0.99 9.56
C LEU A 15 -4.34 -0.80 8.29
N HIS A 16 -3.59 0.30 8.18
CA HIS A 16 -2.87 0.63 6.95
C HIS A 16 -1.81 -0.43 6.56
N PRO A 17 -0.90 -0.89 7.43
CA PRO A 17 0.12 -1.88 7.04
C PRO A 17 -0.41 -3.19 6.45
N PRO A 18 -1.34 -3.94 7.07
CA PRO A 18 -1.83 -5.18 6.45
C PRO A 18 -2.56 -4.94 5.13
N LEU A 19 -3.20 -3.78 4.95
CA LEU A 19 -3.79 -3.41 3.66
C LEU A 19 -2.71 -3.11 2.60
N THR A 20 -1.58 -2.50 2.99
CA THR A 20 -0.43 -2.32 2.10
C THR A 20 0.16 -3.64 1.62
N ASP A 21 0.17 -4.70 2.44
CA ASP A 21 0.66 -6.03 2.01
C ASP A 21 -0.16 -6.55 0.82
N ALA A 22 -1.49 -6.44 0.89
CA ALA A 22 -2.37 -6.84 -0.21
C ALA A 22 -2.16 -5.96 -1.45
N THR A 23 -2.08 -4.64 -1.28
CA THR A 23 -1.87 -3.69 -2.38
C THR A 23 -0.51 -3.88 -3.07
N ILE A 24 0.58 -3.90 -2.31
CA ILE A 24 1.94 -4.07 -2.82
C ILE A 24 2.11 -5.45 -3.45
N GLY A 25 1.58 -6.50 -2.80
CA GLY A 25 1.61 -7.86 -3.33
C GLY A 25 0.92 -7.98 -4.69
N ALA A 26 -0.27 -7.38 -4.84
CA ALA A 26 -1.01 -7.36 -6.09
C ALA A 26 -0.25 -6.64 -7.22
N TYR A 27 0.28 -5.44 -6.97
CA TYR A 27 1.04 -4.72 -8.00
C TYR A 27 2.38 -5.37 -8.32
N THR A 28 3.01 -6.04 -7.36
CA THR A 28 4.21 -6.86 -7.59
C THR A 28 3.88 -8.04 -8.50
N ALA A 29 2.79 -8.75 -8.21
CA ALA A 29 2.31 -9.84 -9.06
C ALA A 29 2.00 -9.33 -10.48
N ALA A 30 1.38 -8.16 -10.62
CA ALA A 30 1.15 -7.54 -11.91
C ALA A 30 2.47 -7.32 -12.68
N ALA A 31 3.48 -6.69 -12.07
CA ALA A 31 4.77 -6.45 -12.71
C ALA A 31 5.44 -7.75 -13.20
N VAL A 32 5.41 -8.80 -12.37
CA VAL A 32 6.00 -10.13 -12.67
C VAL A 32 5.21 -10.86 -13.77
N LEU A 33 3.88 -10.87 -13.69
CA LEU A 33 3.04 -11.56 -14.67
C LEU A 33 3.07 -10.86 -16.03
N GLY A 34 3.14 -9.52 -16.04
CA GLY A 34 3.33 -8.76 -17.27
C GLY A 34 4.68 -9.09 -17.92
N PHE A 35 5.75 -9.21 -17.12
CA PHE A 35 7.05 -9.64 -17.61
C PHE A 35 6.99 -11.06 -18.20
N ALA A 36 6.41 -12.01 -17.46
CA ALA A 36 6.26 -13.40 -17.88
C ALA A 36 5.55 -13.51 -19.24
N SER A 37 4.46 -12.74 -19.43
CA SER A 37 3.75 -12.70 -20.70
C SER A 37 4.63 -12.21 -21.85
N ILE A 38 5.46 -11.18 -21.64
CA ILE A 38 6.31 -10.58 -22.68
C ILE A 38 7.45 -11.51 -23.09
N VAL A 39 8.01 -12.26 -22.14
CA VAL A 39 9.10 -13.23 -22.42
C VAL A 39 8.59 -14.60 -22.89
N GLY A 40 7.29 -14.73 -23.16
CA GLY A 40 6.68 -15.96 -23.68
C GLY A 40 6.42 -17.05 -22.62
N VAL A 41 6.47 -16.71 -21.33
CA VAL A 41 6.16 -17.64 -20.23
C VAL A 41 4.70 -17.53 -19.85
N ALA A 42 3.97 -18.65 -19.93
CA ALA A 42 2.55 -18.72 -19.57
C ALA A 42 1.65 -17.69 -20.29
N GLU A 43 2.04 -17.28 -21.52
CA GLU A 43 1.50 -16.20 -22.36
C GLU A 43 0.11 -15.68 -21.95
N LYS A 44 -0.96 -16.36 -22.38
CA LYS A 44 -2.34 -15.91 -22.10
C LYS A 44 -2.66 -15.88 -20.62
N GLY A 45 -2.20 -16.88 -19.85
CA GLY A 45 -2.45 -16.95 -18.40
C GLY A 45 -1.79 -15.79 -17.65
N ALA A 46 -0.54 -15.48 -18.01
CA ALA A 46 0.23 -14.37 -17.46
C ALA A 46 -0.38 -13.02 -17.85
N ALA A 47 -0.86 -12.85 -19.09
CA ALA A 47 -1.57 -11.63 -19.49
C ALA A 47 -2.86 -11.41 -18.70
N HIS A 48 -3.69 -12.45 -18.53
CA HIS A 48 -4.89 -12.35 -17.71
C HIS A 48 -4.55 -12.04 -16.24
N GLY A 49 -3.55 -12.75 -15.70
CA GLY A 49 -3.09 -12.57 -14.33
C GLY A 49 -2.54 -11.17 -14.05
N TRP A 50 -1.77 -10.59 -14.98
CA TRP A 50 -1.27 -9.22 -14.88
C TRP A 50 -2.41 -8.22 -14.72
N TRP A 51 -3.41 -8.28 -15.60
CA TRP A 51 -4.52 -7.33 -15.57
C TRP A 51 -5.40 -7.52 -14.34
N LEU A 52 -5.73 -8.77 -13.98
CA LEU A 52 -6.49 -9.06 -12.76
C LEU A 52 -5.76 -8.60 -11.50
N ALA A 53 -4.44 -8.73 -11.46
CA ALA A 53 -3.62 -8.24 -10.36
C ALA A 53 -3.61 -6.71 -10.27
N LEU A 54 -3.60 -5.98 -11.40
CA LEU A 54 -3.79 -4.52 -11.41
C LEU A 54 -5.14 -4.12 -10.82
N VAL A 55 -6.23 -4.79 -11.24
CA VAL A 55 -7.58 -4.51 -10.73
C VAL A 55 -7.69 -4.82 -9.25
N LEU A 56 -7.18 -5.96 -8.80
CA LEU A 56 -7.16 -6.33 -7.39
C LEU A 56 -6.34 -5.32 -6.57
N GLY A 57 -5.19 -4.91 -7.08
CA GLY A 57 -4.36 -3.86 -6.49
C GLY A 57 -5.13 -2.56 -6.31
N LEU A 58 -5.84 -2.10 -7.34
CA LEU A 58 -6.65 -0.88 -7.30
C LEU A 58 -7.81 -0.98 -6.30
N ILE A 59 -8.45 -2.14 -6.18
CA ILE A 59 -9.50 -2.39 -5.18
C ILE A 59 -8.93 -2.24 -3.76
N PHE A 60 -7.77 -2.86 -3.47
CA PHE A 60 -7.14 -2.74 -2.15
C PHE A 60 -6.47 -1.37 -1.93
N THR A 61 -6.08 -0.65 -2.98
CA THR A 61 -5.54 0.71 -2.87
C THR A 61 -6.53 1.64 -2.17
N VAL A 62 -7.84 1.51 -2.42
CA VAL A 62 -8.86 2.38 -1.82
C VAL A 62 -8.85 2.33 -0.29
N PRO A 63 -9.10 1.18 0.38
CA PRO A 63 -9.07 1.12 1.83
C PRO A 63 -7.66 1.41 2.40
N THR A 64 -6.59 0.99 1.71
CA THR A 64 -5.20 1.32 2.10
C THR A 64 -4.99 2.82 2.17
N ALA A 65 -5.34 3.55 1.11
CA ALA A 65 -5.17 4.99 1.01
C ALA A 65 -6.03 5.73 2.03
N LEU A 66 -7.26 5.28 2.29
CA LEU A 66 -8.15 5.87 3.29
C LEU A 66 -7.59 5.72 4.71
N ALA A 67 -7.11 4.52 5.07
CA ALA A 67 -6.47 4.27 6.36
C ALA A 67 -5.21 5.14 6.54
N GLY A 68 -4.35 5.22 5.53
CA GLY A 68 -3.14 6.04 5.55
C GLY A 68 -3.41 7.54 5.57
N LEU A 69 -4.45 8.00 4.86
CA LEU A 69 -4.87 9.40 4.89
C LEU A 69 -5.41 9.78 6.28
N ALA A 70 -6.16 8.89 6.94
CA ALA A 70 -6.64 9.11 8.29
C ALA A 70 -5.49 9.29 9.29
N ASP A 71 -4.41 8.53 9.16
CA ASP A 71 -3.18 8.73 9.94
C ASP A 71 -2.45 10.03 9.55
N TRP A 72 -2.33 10.32 8.25
CA TRP A 72 -1.68 11.54 7.78
C TRP A 72 -2.36 12.80 8.33
N LEU A 73 -3.69 12.80 8.45
CA LEU A 73 -4.47 13.92 8.99
C LEU A 73 -4.16 14.23 10.46
N THR A 74 -3.65 13.28 11.24
CA THR A 74 -3.30 13.52 12.65
C THR A 74 -1.90 14.13 12.83
N ILE A 75 -1.08 14.16 11.78
CA ILE A 75 0.28 14.72 11.85
C ILE A 75 0.21 16.24 11.84
N SER A 76 0.85 16.88 12.83
CA SER A 76 0.96 18.34 12.93
C SER A 76 1.61 18.96 11.68
N PRO A 77 1.03 20.04 11.12
CA PRO A 77 1.61 20.75 9.98
C PRO A 77 3.03 21.27 10.25
N GLY A 78 3.84 21.39 9.19
CA GLY A 78 5.19 21.97 9.27
C GLY A 78 6.28 21.07 9.84
N THR A 79 5.94 19.92 10.43
CA THR A 79 6.91 18.99 11.01
C THR A 79 7.70 18.21 9.93
N PRO A 80 8.93 17.74 10.24
CA PRO A 80 9.68 16.84 9.34
C PRO A 80 8.90 15.56 9.00
N LEU A 81 8.21 14.96 9.98
CA LEU A 81 7.33 13.81 9.78
C LEU A 81 6.24 14.11 8.73
N LYS A 82 5.57 15.27 8.83
CA LYS A 82 4.55 15.66 7.85
C LYS A 82 5.10 15.76 6.44
N ARG A 83 6.33 16.27 6.28
CA ARG A 83 7.00 16.36 4.97
C ARG A 83 7.24 14.97 4.38
N THR A 84 7.86 14.07 5.14
CA THR A 84 8.09 12.68 4.70
C THR A 84 6.78 11.97 4.37
N ALA A 85 5.75 12.10 5.23
CA ALA A 85 4.43 11.52 5.01
C ALA A 85 3.71 12.09 3.78
N THR A 86 3.91 13.38 3.48
CA THR A 86 3.36 14.00 2.27
C THR A 86 4.09 13.55 1.01
N SER A 87 5.43 13.42 1.05
CA SER A 87 6.20 12.85 -0.05
C SER A 87 5.80 11.40 -0.34
N HIS A 88 5.60 10.58 0.70
CA HIS A 88 5.05 9.24 0.58
C HIS A 88 3.67 9.25 -0.10
N LEU A 89 2.74 10.08 0.40
CA LEU A 89 1.39 10.21 -0.17
C LEU A 89 1.45 10.58 -1.66
N ILE A 90 2.26 11.57 -2.04
CA ILE A 90 2.44 11.99 -3.44
C ILE A 90 2.94 10.82 -4.29
N ALA A 91 3.98 10.10 -3.84
CA ALA A 91 4.52 8.94 -4.55
C ALA A 91 3.46 7.85 -4.76
N MET A 92 2.65 7.56 -3.73
CA MET A 92 1.59 6.55 -3.79
C MET A 92 0.41 6.97 -4.67
N VAL A 93 0.03 8.24 -4.67
CA VAL A 93 -0.98 8.78 -5.61
C VAL A 93 -0.47 8.69 -7.04
N SER A 94 0.77 9.08 -7.30
CA SER A 94 1.38 8.94 -8.63
C SER A 94 1.40 7.48 -9.09
N ALA A 95 1.83 6.55 -8.24
CA ALA A 95 1.80 5.11 -8.53
C ALA A 95 0.39 4.64 -8.88
N THR A 96 -0.62 5.02 -8.08
CA THR A 96 -2.03 4.66 -8.29
C THR A 96 -2.54 5.15 -9.64
N VAL A 97 -2.19 6.39 -10.03
CA VAL A 97 -2.57 6.95 -11.33
C VAL A 97 -1.96 6.12 -12.48
N PHE A 98 -0.68 5.76 -12.39
CA PHE A 98 -0.05 4.91 -13.41
C PHE A 98 -0.67 3.52 -13.51
N PHE A 99 -0.95 2.87 -12.37
CA PHE A 99 -1.64 1.57 -12.36
C PHE A 99 -3.06 1.66 -12.91
N LEU A 100 -3.80 2.73 -12.59
CA LEU A 100 -5.14 2.96 -13.13
C LEU A 100 -5.10 3.12 -14.65
N ILE A 101 -4.20 3.96 -15.17
CA ILE A 101 -4.06 4.14 -16.62
C ILE A 101 -3.62 2.83 -17.29
N ALA A 102 -2.69 2.08 -16.68
CA ALA A 102 -2.27 0.75 -17.15
C ALA A 102 -3.45 -0.22 -17.23
N ALA A 103 -4.31 -0.28 -16.21
CA ALA A 103 -5.48 -1.15 -16.19
C ALA A 103 -6.52 -0.76 -17.26
N LEU A 104 -6.77 0.54 -17.42
CA LEU A 104 -7.73 1.06 -18.40
C LEU A 104 -7.24 0.82 -19.84
N THR A 105 -5.98 1.16 -20.13
CA THR A 105 -5.41 1.01 -21.48
C THR A 105 -5.03 -0.44 -21.79
N GLY A 106 -4.77 -1.26 -20.78
CA GLY A 106 -4.42 -2.68 -20.89
C GLY A 106 -5.60 -3.65 -21.01
N HIS A 107 -6.84 -3.17 -20.87
CA HIS A 107 -8.03 -4.05 -20.93
C HIS A 107 -8.18 -4.75 -22.30
N GLY A 108 -7.79 -4.08 -23.40
CA GLY A 108 -7.75 -4.71 -24.73
C GLY A 108 -6.75 -5.87 -24.78
N GLY A 109 -5.57 -5.71 -24.19
CA GLY A 109 -4.58 -6.80 -24.08
C GLY A 109 -5.12 -7.98 -23.26
N TYR A 110 -5.79 -7.70 -22.14
CA TYR A 110 -6.48 -8.71 -21.33
C TYR A 110 -7.44 -9.57 -22.16
N THR A 111 -8.31 -8.97 -22.99
CA THR A 111 -9.29 -9.74 -23.79
C THR A 111 -8.66 -10.61 -24.87
N HIS A 112 -7.50 -10.22 -25.39
CA HIS A 112 -6.79 -10.96 -26.44
C HIS A 112 -5.69 -11.88 -25.87
N GLY A 113 -5.47 -11.86 -24.55
CA GLY A 113 -4.47 -12.67 -23.86
C GLY A 113 -3.04 -12.24 -24.14
N ALA A 114 -2.79 -10.94 -24.30
CA ALA A 114 -1.47 -10.37 -24.55
C ALA A 114 -1.23 -9.12 -23.69
N VAL A 115 0.03 -8.84 -23.38
CA VAL A 115 0.44 -7.64 -22.66
C VAL A 115 1.11 -6.67 -23.63
N ASP A 116 0.48 -5.54 -23.87
CA ASP A 116 1.02 -4.50 -24.74
C ASP A 116 2.12 -3.71 -24.03
N ALA A 117 3.14 -3.29 -24.80
CA ALA A 117 4.31 -2.59 -24.27
C ALA A 117 3.96 -1.29 -23.53
N GLY A 118 2.94 -0.54 -24.00
CA GLY A 118 2.52 0.73 -23.40
C GLY A 118 1.94 0.56 -21.98
N PRO A 119 0.83 -0.17 -21.80
CA PRO A 119 0.27 -0.51 -20.49
C PRO A 119 1.28 -1.17 -19.53
N TYR A 120 2.19 -1.98 -20.07
CA TYR A 120 3.24 -2.59 -19.26
C TYR A 120 4.28 -1.57 -18.79
N ALA A 121 4.73 -0.65 -19.65
CA ALA A 121 5.62 0.43 -19.25
C ALA A 121 4.99 1.29 -18.14
N LEU A 122 3.69 1.59 -18.24
CA LEU A 122 2.94 2.26 -17.17
C LEU A 122 2.93 1.46 -15.87
N THR A 123 2.74 0.14 -15.96
CA THR A 123 2.83 -0.77 -14.79
C THR A 123 4.20 -0.67 -14.12
N LEU A 124 5.29 -0.67 -14.90
CA LEU A 124 6.65 -0.55 -14.37
C LEU A 124 6.93 0.82 -13.74
N ILE A 125 6.44 1.91 -14.34
CA ILE A 125 6.57 3.26 -13.77
C ILE A 125 5.79 3.35 -12.46
N GLY A 126 4.56 2.84 -12.43
CA GLY A 126 3.75 2.75 -11.22
C GLY A 126 4.45 1.93 -10.13
N PHE A 127 5.04 0.79 -10.49
CA PHE A 127 5.80 -0.07 -9.59
C PHE A 127 7.05 0.61 -9.01
N ALA A 128 7.79 1.36 -9.83
CA ALA A 128 8.93 2.13 -9.38
C ALA A 128 8.51 3.25 -8.40
N ALA A 129 7.44 4.00 -8.72
CA ALA A 129 6.90 5.02 -7.83
C ALA A 129 6.39 4.43 -6.50
N MET A 130 5.71 3.28 -6.56
CA MET A 130 5.28 2.53 -5.37
C MET A 130 6.48 2.09 -4.52
N THR A 131 7.56 1.62 -5.14
CA THR A 131 8.79 1.20 -4.43
C THR A 131 9.41 2.37 -3.68
N VAL A 132 9.52 3.54 -4.32
CA VAL A 132 9.97 4.78 -3.67
C VAL A 132 9.02 5.18 -2.54
N GLY A 133 7.71 5.10 -2.78
CA GLY A 133 6.69 5.33 -1.77
C GLY A 133 6.85 4.40 -0.57
N GLY A 134 7.06 3.11 -0.79
CA GLY A 134 7.32 2.12 0.26
C GLY A 134 8.56 2.45 1.10
N TRP A 135 9.66 2.88 0.46
CA TRP A 135 10.86 3.34 1.17
C TRP A 135 10.56 4.55 2.09
N LEU A 136 9.81 5.54 1.58
CA LEU A 136 9.37 6.68 2.39
C LEU A 136 8.43 6.26 3.52
N GLY A 137 7.55 5.29 3.27
CA GLY A 137 6.68 4.67 4.27
C GLY A 137 7.47 4.00 5.39
N GLY A 138 8.54 3.29 5.03
CA GLY A 138 9.50 2.74 5.98
C GLY A 138 10.13 3.80 6.86
N ALA A 139 10.52 4.96 6.30
CA ALA A 139 11.05 6.07 7.11
C ALA A 139 9.99 6.63 8.10
N ILE A 140 8.73 6.76 7.68
CA ILE A 140 7.64 7.23 8.55
C ILE A 140 7.49 6.32 9.79
N VAL A 141 7.57 5.00 9.60
CA VAL A 141 7.36 4.03 10.69
C VAL A 141 8.66 3.81 11.47
N PHE A 142 9.74 3.42 10.81
CA PHE A 142 10.96 2.94 11.46
C PHE A 142 11.95 4.03 11.84
N VAL A 143 11.91 5.20 11.18
CA VAL A 143 12.76 6.34 11.55
C VAL A 143 12.00 7.33 12.42
N ASN A 144 10.74 7.62 12.09
CA ASN A 144 9.94 8.61 12.83
C ASN A 144 9.02 8.01 13.90
N GLY A 145 8.91 6.68 14.00
CA GLY A 145 8.13 6.01 15.06
C GLY A 145 6.62 6.21 14.95
N MET A 146 6.10 6.60 13.78
CA MET A 146 4.67 6.85 13.65
C MET A 146 3.89 5.55 13.90
N ARG A 147 2.93 5.60 14.85
CA ARG A 147 2.09 4.47 15.27
C ARG A 147 2.86 3.32 15.96
N VAL A 148 4.09 3.57 16.43
CA VAL A 148 4.90 2.61 17.21
C VAL A 148 4.82 2.95 18.69
N LEU A 149 4.33 2.01 19.51
CA LEU A 149 4.08 2.24 20.95
C LEU A 149 5.33 2.15 21.84
N SER A 150 6.44 1.58 21.33
CA SER A 150 7.69 1.38 22.09
C SER A 150 7.58 0.59 23.41
N LEU A 151 6.51 -0.19 23.59
CA LEU A 151 6.29 -1.08 24.76
C LEU A 151 7.09 -2.39 24.61
N VAL A 152 8.41 -2.30 24.74
CA VAL A 152 9.34 -3.42 24.44
C VAL A 152 9.21 -4.64 25.36
N ASP A 153 8.77 -4.44 26.60
CA ASP A 153 8.63 -5.49 27.61
C ASP A 153 7.16 -5.94 27.79
N GLU A 154 6.24 -5.50 26.92
CA GLU A 154 4.83 -5.88 27.01
C GLU A 154 4.67 -7.41 26.88
N PRO A 155 4.06 -8.10 27.85
CA PRO A 155 3.85 -9.54 27.77
C PRO A 155 3.12 -9.94 26.49
N ALA A 156 3.55 -11.03 25.85
CA ALA A 156 3.04 -11.45 24.54
C ALA A 156 1.50 -11.49 24.46
N ALA A 157 0.83 -11.99 25.51
CA ALA A 157 -0.64 -12.03 25.60
C ALA A 157 -1.30 -10.65 25.54
N ARG A 158 -0.65 -9.61 26.09
CA ARG A 158 -1.12 -8.22 26.03
C ARG A 158 -0.72 -7.57 24.71
N ALA A 159 0.47 -7.84 24.19
CA ALA A 159 0.94 -7.31 22.91
C ALA A 159 0.01 -7.69 21.74
N VAL A 160 -0.37 -8.97 21.64
CA VAL A 160 -1.27 -9.48 20.58
C VAL A 160 -2.75 -9.23 20.84
N SER A 161 -3.11 -8.72 22.02
CA SER A 161 -4.51 -8.50 22.38
C SER A 161 -5.17 -7.48 21.44
N PRO A 162 -6.34 -7.80 20.87
CA PRO A 162 -7.14 -6.88 20.06
C PRO A 162 -7.93 -5.89 20.93
N LEU A 163 -7.64 -5.79 22.23
CA LEU A 163 -8.26 -4.83 23.13
C LEU A 163 -7.36 -3.59 23.28
N PRO A 164 -7.91 -2.37 23.14
CA PRO A 164 -7.18 -1.14 23.44
C PRO A 164 -7.07 -0.99 24.96
N THR A 165 -5.96 -1.43 25.54
CA THR A 165 -5.65 -1.22 26.96
C THR A 165 -5.19 0.21 27.20
N ALA A 166 -5.43 0.75 28.40
CA ALA A 166 -5.01 2.12 28.76
C ALA A 166 -3.53 2.38 28.44
N GLU A 167 -2.64 1.45 28.81
CA GLU A 167 -1.20 1.54 28.49
C GLU A 167 -0.89 1.69 26.99
N LYS A 168 -1.68 1.04 26.12
CA LYS A 168 -1.51 1.17 24.65
C LYS A 168 -2.11 2.47 24.12
N GLU A 169 -3.22 2.93 24.69
CA GLU A 169 -3.83 4.22 24.34
C GLU A 169 -2.94 5.39 24.78
N ASP A 170 -2.31 5.28 25.95
CA ASP A 170 -1.37 6.27 26.49
C ASP A 170 -0.06 6.29 25.69
N ALA A 171 0.46 5.14 25.29
CA ALA A 171 1.66 5.04 24.46
C ALA A 171 1.47 5.54 23.01
N GLU A 172 0.22 5.65 22.55
CA GLU A 172 -0.10 6.18 21.21
C GLU A 172 -0.31 7.71 21.20
N ALA A 173 -0.59 8.30 22.37
CA ALA A 173 -0.93 9.72 22.53
C ALA A 173 0.29 10.63 22.37
#